data_AF-A0A9P7EJZ0-F1
#
_entry.id   AF-A0A9P7EJZ0-F1
#
_cell.length_a   1.000
_cell.length_b   1.000
_cell.length_c   1.000
_cell.angle_alpha   90.00
_cell.angle_beta   90.00
_cell.angle_gamma   90.00
#
_symmetry.space_group_name_H-M   'P 1'
#
loop_
_entity.id
_entity.type
_entity.pdbx_description
1 polymer ?
#
loop_
_entity_poly.entity_id
_entity_poly.type
_entity_poly.pdbx_seq_one_letter_code
_entity_poly.pdbx_strand_id
1 'polypeptide(L)'
;RKVQTCSHCQTIMYPGPENSPLNHKQGYCANGVKQVSKSGKDPPPWPQPQGLFSKGRTFHLHMFLLAVQHIYKCVFIMQGPGEMDLLETEAFAKLL
;
A
#
# COMPACT_ATOMS: atom_id res chain seq x y z
N ARG A 1 6.50 22.17 11.90
CA ARG A 1 5.19 21.54 11.60
C ARG A 1 5.38 20.03 11.68
N LYS A 2 4.54 19.27 12.41
CA LYS A 2 4.72 17.80 12.56
C LYS A 2 4.45 17.13 11.21
N VAL A 3 5.40 16.33 10.71
CA VAL A 3 5.24 15.55 9.48
C VAL A 3 4.02 14.65 9.63
N GLN A 4 3.10 14.74 8.67
CA GLN A 4 1.90 13.93 8.67
C GLN A 4 2.22 12.60 8.01
N THR A 5 2.18 11.52 8.80
CA THR A 5 2.43 10.16 8.33
C THR A 5 1.11 9.40 8.23
N CYS A 6 0.92 8.66 7.15
CA CYS A 6 -0.26 7.83 6.95
C CYS A 6 -0.18 6.60 7.86
N SER A 7 -1.21 6.37 8.69
CA SER A 7 -1.27 5.16 9.53
C SER A 7 -1.35 3.86 8.74
N HIS A 8 -1.83 3.91 7.48
CA HIS A 8 -2.05 2.73 6.66
C HIS A 8 -0.80 2.29 5.87
N CYS A 9 -0.03 3.22 5.28
CA CYS A 9 1.17 2.89 4.51
C CYS A 9 2.47 3.37 5.16
N GLN A 10 2.39 3.99 6.33
CA GLN A 10 3.53 4.52 7.09
C GLN A 10 4.40 5.54 6.32
N THR A 11 3.92 6.05 5.18
CA THR A 11 4.59 7.06 4.36
C THR A 11 4.16 8.48 4.71
N ILE A 12 5.00 9.47 4.39
CA ILE A 12 4.69 10.90 4.47
C ILE A 12 3.53 11.23 3.53
N MET A 13 2.46 11.85 4.05
CA MET A 13 1.25 12.11 3.29
C MET A 13 1.37 13.25 2.28
N TYR A 14 2.19 14.26 2.57
CA TYR A 14 2.26 15.48 1.77
C TYR A 14 3.73 15.88 1.49
N PRO A 15 4.48 15.07 0.73
CA PRO A 15 5.89 15.35 0.44
C PRO A 15 6.08 16.42 -0.64
N GLY A 16 5.07 16.71 -1.46
CA GLY A 16 5.14 17.69 -2.55
C GLY A 16 4.33 18.97 -2.30
N PRO A 17 4.42 19.95 -3.21
CA PRO A 17 3.59 21.16 -3.16
C PRO A 17 2.10 20.84 -3.27
N GLU A 18 1.24 21.84 -3.05
CA GLU A 18 -0.21 21.69 -3.19
C GLU A 18 -0.59 21.09 -4.55
N ASN A 19 -1.54 20.15 -4.56
CA ASN A 19 -1.97 19.37 -5.74
C ASN A 19 -0.90 18.46 -6.37
N SER A 20 0.27 18.25 -5.73
CA SER A 20 1.25 17.28 -6.22
C SER A 20 0.67 15.87 -6.29
N PRO A 21 0.94 15.10 -7.36
CA PRO A 21 0.52 13.69 -7.46
C PRO A 21 1.21 12.80 -6.42
N LEU A 22 2.27 13.27 -5.77
CA LEU A 22 2.95 12.58 -4.67
C LEU A 22 2.18 12.65 -3.35
N ASN A 23 1.21 13.57 -3.25
CA ASN A 23 0.43 13.76 -2.04
C ASN A 23 -0.72 12.76 -1.96
N HIS A 24 -1.01 12.29 -0.76
CA HIS A 24 -2.20 11.52 -0.48
C HIS A 24 -3.45 12.36 -0.76
N LYS A 25 -4.46 11.72 -1.37
CA LYS A 25 -5.79 12.33 -1.48
C LYS A 25 -6.41 12.39 -0.10
N GLN A 26 -7.17 13.45 0.18
CA GLN A 26 -7.85 13.61 1.46
C GLN A 26 -8.73 12.39 1.79
N GLY A 27 -8.44 11.73 2.91
CA GLY A 27 -9.16 10.53 3.36
C GLY A 27 -8.75 9.21 2.68
N TYR A 28 -7.70 9.22 1.86
CA TYR A 28 -7.18 8.03 1.18
C TYR A 28 -5.67 7.90 1.37
N CYS A 29 -5.19 6.66 1.45
CA CYS A 29 -3.78 6.31 1.37
C CYS A 29 -3.26 6.44 -0.08
N ALA A 30 -1.93 6.53 -0.28
CA ALA A 30 -1.30 6.52 -1.62
C ALA A 30 -1.76 5.34 -2.49
N ASN A 31 -1.99 4.16 -1.90
CA ASN A 31 -2.49 2.97 -2.60
C ASN A 31 -4.01 3.03 -2.92
N GLY A 32 -4.68 4.12 -2.55
CA GLY A 32 -6.11 4.33 -2.82
C GLY A 32 -7.05 3.74 -1.77
N VAL A 33 -6.54 3.10 -0.71
CA VAL A 33 -7.40 2.61 0.38
C VAL A 33 -7.94 3.79 1.18
N LYS A 34 -9.24 3.74 1.48
CA LYS A 34 -9.92 4.77 2.27
C LYS A 34 -9.52 4.63 3.74
N GLN A 35 -8.93 5.68 4.32
CA GLN A 35 -8.47 5.64 5.73
C GLN A 35 -9.60 5.65 6.74
N VAL A 36 -10.77 6.20 6.37
CA VAL A 36 -11.96 6.23 7.23
C VAL A 36 -13.15 5.76 6.42
N SER A 37 -13.56 4.51 6.60
CA SER A 37 -14.81 4.03 6.01
C SER A 37 -15.98 4.52 6.87
N LYS A 38 -17.00 5.14 6.26
CA LYS A 38 -18.27 5.45 6.95
C LYS A 38 -19.05 4.17 7.32
N SER A 39 -18.59 3.01 6.85
CA SER A 39 -19.26 1.71 6.95
C SER A 39 -18.74 0.83 8.08
N GLY A 40 -17.91 1.35 8.99
CA GLY A 40 -17.47 0.62 10.19
C GLY A 40 -16.59 -0.61 9.93
N LYS A 41 -16.11 -0.80 8.70
CA LYS A 41 -15.07 -1.78 8.40
C LYS A 41 -13.74 -1.07 8.37
N ASP A 42 -12.89 -1.35 9.33
CA ASP A 42 -11.53 -0.81 9.35
C ASP A 42 -10.80 -1.27 8.09
N PRO A 43 -10.03 -0.38 7.44
CA PRO A 43 -9.15 -0.81 6.35
C PRO A 43 -8.14 -1.83 6.89
N PRO A 44 -7.63 -2.72 6.03
CA PRO A 44 -6.61 -3.68 6.45
C PRO A 44 -5.43 -2.94 7.10
N PRO A 45 -4.82 -3.51 8.16
CA PRO A 45 -3.85 -2.81 9.00
C PRO A 45 -2.52 -2.46 8.30
N TRP A 46 -2.35 -2.84 7.02
CA TRP A 46 -1.08 -2.79 6.31
C TRP A 46 -1.23 -2.25 4.89
N PRO A 47 -0.20 -1.60 4.33
CA PRO A 47 -0.25 -1.11 2.95
C PRO A 47 -0.48 -2.26 1.99
N GLN A 48 -1.51 -2.13 1.16
CA GLN A 48 -1.67 -2.96 -0.02
C GLN A 48 -0.71 -2.48 -1.12
N PRO A 49 -0.10 -3.40 -1.89
CA PRO A 49 0.73 -3.09 -3.05
C PRO A 49 0.15 -1.99 -3.92
N GLN A 50 1.01 -1.03 -4.30
CA GLN A 50 0.60 0.08 -5.13
C GLN A 50 0.03 -0.40 -6.47
N GLY A 51 -1.08 0.20 -6.89
CA GLY A 51 -1.73 -0.14 -8.16
C GLY A 51 -2.72 -1.29 -8.10
N LEU A 52 -2.91 -1.96 -6.94
CA LEU A 52 -4.00 -2.92 -6.75
C LEU A 52 -5.37 -2.29 -6.92
N PHE A 53 -5.51 -1.05 -6.45
CA PHE A 53 -6.72 -0.27 -6.63
C PHE A 53 -6.40 1.02 -7.37
N SER A 54 -7.16 1.32 -8.42
CA SER A 54 -7.20 2.69 -8.95
C SER A 54 -8.37 3.44 -8.34
N LYS A 55 -8.08 4.65 -7.85
CA LYS A 55 -9.05 5.56 -7.21
C LYS A 55 -9.82 4.90 -6.04
N GLY A 56 -9.30 3.82 -5.46
CA GLY A 56 -9.96 3.06 -4.39
C GLY A 56 -11.26 2.36 -4.80
N ARG A 57 -11.56 2.26 -6.10
CA ARG A 57 -12.84 1.72 -6.60
C ARG A 57 -12.67 0.56 -7.57
N THR A 58 -11.59 0.56 -8.34
CA THR A 58 -11.36 -0.47 -9.36
C THR A 58 -10.22 -1.35 -8.92
N PHE A 59 -10.50 -2.63 -8.66
CA PHE A 59 -9.51 -3.65 -8.36
C PHE A 59 -8.85 -4.13 -9.66
N HIS A 60 -7.52 -4.19 -9.67
CA HIS A 60 -6.72 -4.60 -10.81
C HIS A 60 -6.15 -6.00 -10.59
N LEU A 61 -6.88 -7.03 -11.05
CA LEU A 61 -6.50 -8.44 -10.88
C LEU A 61 -5.09 -8.74 -11.40
N HIS A 62 -4.70 -8.15 -12.53
CA HIS A 62 -3.35 -8.29 -13.08
C HIS A 62 -2.26 -7.83 -12.09
N MET A 63 -2.45 -6.66 -11.46
CA MET A 63 -1.50 -6.14 -10.46
C MET A 63 -1.45 -7.02 -9.21
N PHE A 64 -2.59 -7.60 -8.83
CA PHE A 64 -2.65 -8.57 -7.74
C PHE A 64 -1.84 -9.82 -8.03
N LEU A 65 -2.01 -10.41 -9.21
CA LEU A 65 -1.26 -11.60 -9.59
C LEU A 65 0.24 -11.33 -9.67
N LEU A 66 0.65 -10.15 -10.16
CA LEU A 66 2.05 -9.73 -10.14
C LEU A 66 2.58 -9.58 -8.70
N ALA A 67 1.81 -8.99 -7.79
CA ALA A 67 2.19 -8.85 -6.39
C ALA A 67 2.35 -10.23 -5.70
N VAL A 68 1.41 -11.15 -5.92
CA VAL A 68 1.49 -12.54 -5.41
C VAL A 68 2.71 -13.25 -6.00
N GLN A 69 2.93 -13.14 -7.30
CA GLN A 69 4.07 -13.76 -7.97
C GLN A 69 5.41 -13.20 -7.45
N HIS A 70 5.47 -11.89 -7.22
CA HIS A 70 6.63 -11.23 -6.63
C HIS A 70 6.89 -11.80 -5.23
N ILE A 71 5.91 -11.75 -4.34
CA ILE A 71 6.03 -12.27 -2.97
C ILE A 71 6.46 -13.74 -2.97
N TYR A 72 5.89 -14.56 -3.85
CA TYR A 72 6.29 -15.96 -3.95
C TYR A 72 7.77 -16.11 -4.33
N LYS A 73 8.25 -15.35 -5.33
CA LYS A 73 9.67 -15.34 -5.71
C LYS A 73 10.56 -14.84 -4.56
N CYS A 74 10.12 -13.81 -3.87
CA CYS A 74 10.84 -13.17 -2.77
C CYS A 74 10.96 -14.07 -1.55
N VAL A 75 9.88 -14.72 -1.14
CA VAL A 75 9.82 -15.56 0.07
C VAL A 75 10.40 -16.95 -0.17
N PHE A 76 10.10 -17.57 -1.32
CA PHE A 76 10.43 -18.99 -1.54
C PHE A 76 11.63 -19.24 -2.45
N ILE A 77 11.99 -18.29 -3.33
CA ILE A 77 13.07 -18.50 -4.32
C ILE A 77 14.33 -17.70 -3.94
N MET A 78 14.17 -16.47 -3.45
CA MET A 78 15.28 -15.55 -3.14
C MET A 78 15.57 -15.52 -1.62
N GLN A 79 16.26 -16.53 -1.07
CA GLN A 79 16.80 -16.49 0.29
C GLN A 79 18.08 -15.62 0.38
N GLY A 80 18.01 -14.36 -0.05
CA GLY A 80 19.18 -13.46 -0.08
C GLY A 80 18.84 -12.04 0.40
N PRO A 81 19.70 -11.39 1.22
CA PRO A 81 19.44 -10.08 1.79
C PRO A 81 19.68 -9.00 0.74
N GLY A 82 18.75 -8.84 -0.20
CA GLY A 82 18.69 -7.70 -1.10
C GLY A 82 17.48 -6.86 -0.75
N GLU A 83 17.70 -5.60 -0.38
CA GLU A 83 16.71 -4.58 0.00
C GLU A 83 15.37 -4.71 -0.72
N MET A 84 14.47 -5.49 -0.14
CA MET A 84 13.06 -5.40 -0.45
C MET A 84 12.38 -4.62 0.67
N ASP A 85 11.28 -3.97 0.34
CA ASP A 85 10.32 -3.54 1.34
C ASP A 85 9.70 -4.80 1.99
N LEU A 86 10.51 -5.42 2.87
CA LEU A 86 10.20 -6.67 3.56
C LEU A 86 8.90 -6.50 4.35
N LEU A 87 8.61 -5.28 4.81
CA LEU A 87 7.41 -4.96 5.57
C LEU A 87 6.14 -5.03 4.71
N GLU A 88 6.13 -4.44 3.50
CA GLU A 88 4.99 -4.55 2.58
C GLU A 88 4.79 -6.00 2.10
N THR A 89 5.90 -6.66 1.75
CA THR A 89 5.91 -8.05 1.27
C THR A 89 5.41 -9.03 2.34
N GLU A 90 5.92 -8.93 3.57
CA GLU A 90 5.52 -9.75 4.71
C GLU A 90 4.05 -9.50 5.09
N ALA A 91 3.63 -8.25 5.11
CA ALA A 91 2.27 -7.89 5.46
C ALA A 91 1.23 -8.42 4.45
N PHE A 92 1.53 -8.36 3.16
CA PHE A 92 0.67 -8.93 2.13
C PHE A 92 0.69 -10.45 2.13
N ALA A 93 1.85 -11.08 2.40
CA ALA A 93 1.93 -12.53 2.53
C ALA A 93 1.00 -13.08 3.62
N LYS A 94 0.80 -12.36 4.74
CA LYS A 94 -0.15 -12.72 5.80
C LYS A 94 -1.63 -12.64 5.39
N LEU A 95 -1.94 -12.03 4.24
CA LEU A 95 -3.31 -11.92 3.69
C LEU A 95 -3.64 -13.00 2.66
N LEU A 96 -2.65 -13.77 2.20
CA LEU A 96 -2.83 -14.95 1.34
C LEU A 96 -3.09 -16.19 2.19
#